data_AF-A0A093V409-F1
#
_entry.id   AF-A0A093V409-F1
#
_cell.length_a   1.000
_cell.length_b   1.000
_cell.length_c   1.000
_cell.angle_alpha   90.00
_cell.angle_beta   90.00
_cell.angle_gamma   90.00
#
_symmetry.space_group_name_H-M   'P 1'
#
loop_
_entity.id
_entity.type
_entity.pdbx_description
1 polymer ?
#
loop_
_entity_poly.entity_id
_entity_poly.type
_entity_poly.pdbx_seq_one_letter_code
_entity_poly.pdbx_strand_id
1 'polypeptide(L)'
;MAFVASIIGLILLGLAPSVLGVQPTTTVARSSLSLSSGCGKTATLRSGTYTLTVNGQQRQYILTLPANYNPNTHYKLIFGFHWLGGTMEDVFHGSYYGVEPLAQNSAIFVAPQGLNNGWGNSNNNDITLTDQILSTLESALCIDETQVYSMGWSYGGSMSYALACARPNVFRAVAVMSGANLSGCNPGTHPVAYYAQHGVSDNVLPIALGRGIRDTFVKDNGCTPQNPPEPAAGSGRHIKTEYSGCSSGHPVWWIPFDGPHEPLATDAGASSSWTPGQIWEFFSQF
;
A
#
# COMPACT_ATOMS: atom_id res chain seq x y z
N MET A 1 -37.91 -90.58 4.31
CA MET A 1 -37.04 -90.68 5.52
C MET A 1 -36.70 -89.27 5.95
N ALA A 2 -36.92 -88.99 7.24
CA ALA A 2 -36.83 -87.68 7.85
C ALA A 2 -35.42 -87.07 7.75
N PHE A 3 -35.32 -85.74 7.75
CA PHE A 3 -34.59 -84.99 8.77
C PHE A 3 -34.93 -83.50 8.65
N VAL A 4 -35.48 -82.94 9.73
CA VAL A 4 -35.70 -81.51 9.94
C VAL A 4 -34.41 -80.93 10.51
N ALA A 5 -33.91 -79.82 9.98
CA ALA A 5 -32.88 -79.01 10.59
C ALA A 5 -33.22 -77.53 10.44
N SER A 6 -33.64 -76.92 11.56
CA SER A 6 -33.84 -75.48 11.72
C SER A 6 -32.51 -74.74 11.65
N ILE A 7 -32.45 -73.68 10.85
CA ILE A 7 -31.34 -72.71 10.87
C ILE A 7 -31.91 -71.39 11.38
N ILE A 8 -31.42 -70.99 12.56
CA ILE A 8 -31.65 -69.70 13.20
C ILE A 8 -30.83 -68.64 12.46
N GLY A 9 -31.50 -67.71 11.79
CA GLY A 9 -30.88 -66.56 11.14
C GLY A 9 -30.57 -65.46 12.16
N LEU A 10 -29.28 -65.20 12.38
CA LEU A 10 -28.76 -64.13 13.22
C LEU A 10 -28.87 -62.79 12.46
N ILE A 11 -29.70 -61.86 12.94
CA ILE A 11 -29.81 -60.50 12.38
C ILE A 11 -28.65 -59.66 12.96
N LEU A 12 -27.63 -59.39 12.14
CA LEU A 12 -26.61 -58.38 12.45
C LEU A 12 -27.17 -56.98 12.14
N LEU A 13 -27.46 -56.21 13.20
CA LEU A 13 -27.68 -54.77 13.11
C LEU A 13 -26.33 -54.08 12.84
N GLY A 14 -26.14 -53.60 11.61
CA GLY A 14 -25.01 -52.74 11.25
C GLY A 14 -25.18 -51.35 11.85
N LEU A 15 -24.25 -50.95 12.72
CA LEU A 15 -24.11 -49.58 13.20
C LEU A 15 -23.43 -48.74 12.11
N ALA A 16 -24.15 -47.77 11.53
CA ALA A 16 -23.56 -46.77 10.65
C ALA A 16 -22.77 -45.74 11.51
N PRO A 17 -21.52 -45.39 11.15
CA PRO A 17 -20.80 -44.36 11.86
C PRO A 17 -21.36 -42.97 11.51
N SER A 18 -21.72 -42.22 12.54
CA SER A 18 -22.15 -40.83 12.47
C SER A 18 -21.01 -39.95 11.93
N VAL A 19 -21.16 -39.44 10.71
CA VAL A 19 -20.24 -38.46 10.13
C VAL A 19 -20.55 -37.11 10.76
N LEU A 20 -19.75 -36.67 11.71
CA LEU A 20 -19.76 -35.30 12.21
C LEU A 20 -19.31 -34.38 11.07
N GLY A 21 -20.28 -33.70 10.44
CA GLY A 21 -20.02 -32.68 9.44
C GLY A 21 -19.33 -31.47 10.10
N VAL A 22 -18.03 -31.32 9.86
CA VAL A 22 -17.31 -30.08 10.14
C VAL A 22 -17.77 -29.06 9.11
N GLN A 23 -18.61 -28.11 9.53
CA GLN A 23 -18.93 -26.96 8.70
C GLN A 23 -17.67 -26.08 8.57
N PRO A 24 -17.29 -25.64 7.36
CA PRO A 24 -16.25 -24.65 7.21
C PRO A 24 -16.78 -23.33 7.75
N THR A 25 -16.24 -22.88 8.88
CA THR A 25 -16.43 -21.50 9.35
C THR A 25 -15.64 -20.58 8.43
N THR A 26 -16.29 -20.09 7.38
CA THR A 26 -15.81 -18.92 6.63
C THR A 26 -16.02 -17.69 7.50
N THR A 27 -15.03 -17.35 8.32
CA THR A 27 -14.92 -16.01 8.90
C THR A 27 -14.55 -15.05 7.78
N VAL A 28 -15.56 -14.54 7.08
CA VAL A 28 -15.41 -13.30 6.31
C VAL A 28 -15.11 -12.21 7.33
N ALA A 29 -13.85 -11.80 7.44
CA ALA A 29 -13.49 -10.59 8.14
C ALA A 29 -14.17 -9.43 7.40
N ARG A 30 -15.37 -9.04 7.84
CA ARG A 30 -15.96 -7.76 7.46
C ARG A 30 -15.04 -6.72 8.06
N SER A 31 -14.17 -6.12 7.23
CA SER A 31 -13.57 -4.84 7.56
C SER A 31 -14.76 -3.90 7.79
N SER A 32 -15.04 -3.58 9.05
CA SER A 32 -16.06 -2.58 9.36
C SER A 32 -15.56 -1.27 8.79
N LEU A 33 -16.26 -0.73 7.80
CA LEU A 33 -16.04 0.63 7.31
C LEU A 33 -15.80 1.57 8.50
N SER A 34 -14.64 2.22 8.53
CA SER A 34 -14.32 3.28 9.48
C SER A 34 -14.30 4.58 8.70
N LEU A 35 -15.26 5.45 9.01
CA LEU A 35 -15.45 6.69 8.28
C LEU A 35 -14.98 7.86 9.13
N SER A 36 -14.28 8.78 8.48
CA SER A 36 -13.79 9.98 9.12
C SER A 36 -14.92 10.85 9.66
N SER A 37 -14.60 11.64 10.69
CA SER A 37 -15.56 12.54 11.32
C SER A 37 -16.07 13.67 10.40
N GLY A 38 -15.42 13.90 9.25
CA GLY A 38 -15.83 14.82 8.21
C GLY A 38 -16.95 14.29 7.29
N CYS A 39 -17.26 12.99 7.32
CA CYS A 39 -18.34 12.42 6.52
C CYS A 39 -19.70 13.03 6.84
N GLY A 40 -20.49 13.30 5.79
CA GLY A 40 -21.81 13.93 5.85
C GLY A 40 -21.81 15.43 6.18
N LYS A 41 -20.65 16.04 6.45
CA LYS A 41 -20.55 17.47 6.77
C LYS A 41 -20.25 18.31 5.53
N THR A 42 -20.66 19.57 5.55
CA THR A 42 -20.23 20.54 4.54
C THR A 42 -18.71 20.66 4.59
N ALA A 43 -18.04 20.30 3.49
CA ALA A 43 -16.58 20.39 3.43
C ALA A 43 -16.12 21.83 3.65
N THR A 44 -15.16 22.01 4.56
CA THR A 44 -14.50 23.29 4.86
C THR A 44 -13.21 23.46 4.06
N LEU A 45 -12.65 22.37 3.55
CA LEU A 45 -11.47 22.37 2.68
C LEU A 45 -11.87 22.25 1.21
N ARG A 46 -11.03 22.82 0.34
CA ARG A 46 -11.08 22.73 -1.13
C ARG A 46 -9.69 22.35 -1.67
N SER A 47 -9.61 21.96 -2.93
CA SER A 47 -8.29 21.78 -3.57
C SER A 47 -7.47 23.07 -3.47
N GLY A 48 -6.18 22.96 -3.16
CA GLY A 48 -5.28 24.10 -3.00
C GLY A 48 -4.13 23.84 -2.04
N THR A 49 -3.33 24.89 -1.81
CA THR A 49 -2.16 24.85 -0.94
C THR A 49 -2.52 25.29 0.48
N TYR A 50 -2.11 24.49 1.46
CA TYR A 50 -2.36 24.72 2.87
C TYR A 50 -1.06 24.81 3.65
N THR A 51 -1.12 25.54 4.75
CA THR A 51 -0.01 25.73 5.67
C THR A 51 -0.42 25.28 7.06
N LEU A 52 0.49 24.60 7.77
CA LEU A 52 0.33 24.21 9.17
C LEU A 52 1.65 24.35 9.93
N THR A 53 1.58 24.38 11.26
CA THR A 53 2.77 24.43 12.11
C THR A 53 3.04 23.07 12.73
N VAL A 54 4.17 22.46 12.37
CA VAL A 54 4.65 21.19 12.93
C VAL A 54 5.89 21.47 13.75
N ASN A 55 5.87 21.17 15.05
CA ASN A 55 7.02 21.33 15.95
C ASN A 55 7.67 22.73 15.87
N GLY A 56 6.83 23.78 15.78
CA GLY A 56 7.27 25.18 15.68
C GLY A 56 7.74 25.61 14.29
N GLN A 57 7.69 24.73 13.28
CA GLN A 57 8.06 25.04 11.91
C GLN A 57 6.83 25.13 11.02
N GLN A 58 6.80 26.15 10.15
CA GLN A 58 5.78 26.27 9.12
C GLN A 58 6.03 25.21 8.03
N ARG A 59 5.01 24.39 7.76
CA ARG A 59 5.01 23.34 6.75
C ARG A 59 3.86 23.58 5.78
N GLN A 60 3.97 23.02 4.57
CA GLN A 60 2.95 23.17 3.53
C GLN A 60 2.60 21.83 2.89
N TYR A 61 1.41 21.75 2.30
CA TYR A 61 0.98 20.65 1.45
C TYR A 61 -0.03 21.14 0.40
N ILE A 62 -0.10 20.43 -0.72
CA ILE A 62 -1.16 20.59 -1.71
C ILE A 62 -2.21 19.51 -1.47
N LEU A 63 -3.47 19.91 -1.40
CA LEU A 63 -4.64 19.04 -1.35
C LEU A 63 -5.34 19.06 -2.72
N THR A 64 -5.68 17.88 -3.22
CA THR A 64 -6.46 17.72 -4.45
C THR A 64 -7.69 16.87 -4.15
N LEU A 65 -8.86 17.51 -4.19
CA LEU A 65 -10.15 16.83 -4.11
C LEU A 65 -10.64 16.44 -5.51
N PRO A 66 -11.45 15.37 -5.61
CA PRO A 66 -12.25 15.11 -6.81
C PRO A 66 -13.05 16.34 -7.24
N ALA A 67 -13.15 16.59 -8.54
CA ALA A 67 -13.82 17.77 -9.09
C ALA A 67 -15.29 17.89 -8.62
N ASN A 68 -15.93 16.75 -8.35
CA ASN A 68 -17.29 16.61 -7.86
C ASN A 68 -17.34 16.04 -6.43
N TYR A 69 -16.41 16.47 -5.56
CA TYR A 69 -16.37 16.03 -4.16
C TYR A 69 -17.77 16.07 -3.50
N ASN A 70 -18.17 14.94 -2.94
CA ASN A 70 -19.45 14.74 -2.25
C ASN A 70 -19.17 14.26 -0.81
N PRO A 71 -19.65 14.98 0.22
CA PRO A 71 -19.37 14.60 1.61
C PRO A 71 -19.99 13.26 2.05
N ASN A 72 -20.83 12.63 1.23
CA ASN A 72 -21.40 11.31 1.49
C ASN A 72 -20.72 10.18 0.70
N THR A 73 -19.72 10.50 -0.13
CA THR A 73 -18.89 9.50 -0.80
C THR A 73 -17.68 9.20 0.08
N HIS A 74 -17.39 7.92 0.29
CA HIS A 74 -16.23 7.49 1.08
C HIS A 74 -15.01 7.44 0.15
N TYR A 75 -14.11 8.41 0.30
CA TYR A 75 -12.95 8.53 -0.57
C TYR A 75 -11.74 7.77 -0.02
N LYS A 76 -10.96 7.17 -0.91
CA LYS A 76 -9.57 6.79 -0.63
C LYS A 76 -8.76 8.05 -0.35
N LEU A 77 -7.75 7.97 0.52
CA LEU A 77 -6.79 9.06 0.73
C LEU A 77 -5.40 8.61 0.34
N ILE A 78 -4.74 9.34 -0.57
CA ILE A 78 -3.42 8.97 -1.11
C ILE A 78 -2.42 10.11 -0.89
N PHE A 79 -1.38 9.84 -0.10
CA PHE A 79 -0.24 10.73 0.05
C PHE A 79 0.81 10.45 -1.05
N GLY A 80 1.25 11.48 -1.75
CA GLY A 80 2.36 11.45 -2.71
C GLY A 80 3.56 12.24 -2.20
N PHE A 81 4.68 11.56 -1.97
CA PHE A 81 5.90 12.17 -1.43
C PHE A 81 6.97 12.38 -2.51
N HIS A 82 7.47 13.61 -2.62
CA HIS A 82 8.49 13.99 -3.61
C HIS A 82 9.88 13.38 -3.33
N TRP A 83 10.76 13.36 -4.33
CA TRP A 83 12.15 12.92 -4.21
C TRP A 83 13.07 14.00 -3.61
N LEU A 84 14.34 13.68 -3.35
CA LEU A 84 15.31 14.67 -2.87
C LEU A 84 15.50 15.78 -3.91
N GLY A 85 15.32 17.03 -3.50
CA GLY A 85 15.42 18.21 -4.37
C GLY A 85 14.12 18.58 -5.08
N GLY A 86 13.17 17.65 -5.19
CA GLY A 86 11.82 17.92 -5.68
C GLY A 86 10.93 18.61 -4.64
N THR A 87 9.69 18.88 -5.03
CA THR A 87 8.71 19.64 -4.25
C THR A 87 7.32 19.04 -4.31
N MET A 88 6.41 19.52 -3.46
CA MET A 88 4.98 19.17 -3.54
C MET A 88 4.36 19.56 -4.89
N GLU A 89 4.83 20.64 -5.52
CA GLU A 89 4.37 21.10 -6.84
C GLU A 89 4.74 20.09 -7.93
N ASP A 90 5.94 19.50 -7.86
CA ASP A 90 6.37 18.50 -8.83
C ASP A 90 5.49 17.23 -8.77
N VAL A 91 5.10 16.82 -7.56
CA VAL A 91 4.18 15.68 -7.37
C VAL A 91 2.78 16.02 -7.88
N PHE A 92 2.27 17.21 -7.54
CA PHE A 92 0.97 17.68 -7.99
C PHE A 92 0.88 17.80 -9.52
N HIS A 93 1.83 18.48 -10.15
CA HIS A 93 1.89 18.63 -11.61
C HIS A 93 2.21 17.32 -12.34
N GLY A 94 2.90 16.39 -11.68
CA GLY A 94 3.07 15.01 -12.15
C GLY A 94 1.83 14.12 -11.95
N SER A 95 0.68 14.69 -11.58
CA SER A 95 -0.57 13.98 -11.29
C SER A 95 -0.36 12.81 -10.32
N TYR A 96 0.44 13.06 -9.28
CA TYR A 96 0.79 12.08 -8.26
C TYR A 96 1.39 10.80 -8.88
N TYR A 97 2.48 10.98 -9.64
CA TYR A 97 3.12 9.90 -10.40
C TYR A 97 2.17 9.22 -11.41
N GLY A 98 1.25 10.00 -12.00
CA GLY A 98 0.25 9.53 -12.97
C GLY A 98 -0.89 8.70 -12.39
N VAL A 99 -1.01 8.56 -11.06
CA VAL A 99 -2.07 7.75 -10.42
C VAL A 99 -3.39 8.51 -10.36
N GLU A 100 -3.37 9.84 -10.22
CA GLU A 100 -4.58 10.65 -10.06
C GLU A 100 -5.64 10.44 -11.15
N PRO A 101 -5.30 10.41 -12.46
CA PRO A 101 -6.29 10.19 -13.51
C PRO A 101 -6.93 8.79 -13.46
N LEU A 102 -6.25 7.78 -12.91
CA LEU A 102 -6.75 6.42 -12.79
C LEU A 102 -7.79 6.27 -11.68
N ALA A 103 -7.76 7.16 -10.69
CA ALA A 103 -8.70 7.13 -9.58
C ALA A 103 -10.14 7.54 -9.97
N GLN A 104 -10.36 8.15 -11.13
CA GLN A 104 -11.70 8.48 -11.64
C GLN A 104 -12.62 9.14 -10.59
N ASN A 105 -12.10 10.13 -9.86
CA ASN A 105 -12.79 10.83 -8.77
C ASN A 105 -13.05 10.01 -7.50
N SER A 106 -12.46 8.82 -7.30
CA SER A 106 -12.66 7.98 -6.12
C SER A 106 -11.65 8.21 -4.99
N ALA A 107 -10.69 9.12 -5.18
CA ALA A 107 -9.62 9.38 -4.23
C ALA A 107 -9.35 10.87 -4.03
N ILE A 108 -8.95 11.21 -2.81
CA ILE A 108 -8.36 12.49 -2.41
C ILE A 108 -6.84 12.32 -2.42
N PHE A 109 -6.13 13.29 -2.99
CA PHE A 109 -4.67 13.27 -3.06
C PHE A 109 -4.03 14.39 -2.25
N VAL A 110 -2.86 14.11 -1.68
CA VAL A 110 -2.10 15.05 -0.85
C VAL A 110 -0.63 15.00 -1.22
N ALA A 111 -0.01 16.15 -1.48
CA ALA A 111 1.43 16.26 -1.69
C ALA A 111 2.04 17.14 -0.58
N PRO A 112 2.65 16.55 0.46
CA PRO A 112 3.33 17.32 1.51
C PRO A 112 4.70 17.84 1.05
N GLN A 113 5.12 19.00 1.58
CA GLN A 113 6.46 19.57 1.34
C GLN A 113 7.45 19.19 2.44
N GLY A 114 8.52 18.48 2.05
CA GLY A 114 9.66 18.15 2.89
C GLY A 114 10.52 19.38 3.23
N LEU A 115 11.12 19.38 4.41
CA LEU A 115 12.11 20.41 4.78
C LEU A 115 13.36 20.27 3.93
N ASN A 116 13.91 21.38 3.45
CA ASN A 116 15.09 21.39 2.57
C ASN A 116 14.91 20.47 1.34
N ASN A 117 13.67 20.34 0.85
CA ASN A 117 13.30 19.43 -0.23
C ASN A 117 13.74 17.97 0.01
N GLY A 118 13.65 17.49 1.26
CA GLY A 118 13.94 16.11 1.62
C GLY A 118 13.13 15.61 2.81
N TRP A 119 13.36 14.34 3.16
CA TRP A 119 12.62 13.59 4.18
C TRP A 119 13.54 13.04 5.27
N GLY A 120 14.34 13.94 5.85
CA GLY A 120 15.28 13.59 6.92
C GLY A 120 14.60 12.97 8.13
N ASN A 121 13.35 13.35 8.40
CA ASN A 121 12.51 12.82 9.47
C ASN A 121 13.18 12.82 10.86
N SER A 122 14.14 13.73 11.08
CA SER A 122 14.78 13.92 12.39
C SER A 122 13.71 14.20 13.45
N ASN A 123 13.77 13.49 14.58
CA ASN A 123 12.78 13.58 15.66
C ASN A 123 11.33 13.32 15.20
N ASN A 124 11.12 12.49 14.17
CA ASN A 124 9.82 12.19 13.59
C ASN A 124 9.06 13.41 13.04
N ASN A 125 9.78 14.45 12.60
CA ASN A 125 9.15 15.68 12.10
C ASN A 125 8.24 15.43 10.89
N ASP A 126 8.62 14.53 9.98
CA ASP A 126 7.85 14.28 8.76
C ASP A 126 6.72 13.26 8.97
N ILE A 127 6.90 12.34 9.91
CA ILE A 127 5.79 11.51 10.42
C ILE A 127 4.75 12.40 11.09
N THR A 128 5.17 13.31 11.98
CA THR A 128 4.26 14.25 12.68
C THR A 128 3.54 15.17 11.69
N LEU A 129 4.22 15.62 10.63
CA LEU A 129 3.57 16.37 9.55
C LEU A 129 2.44 15.55 8.93
N THR A 130 2.71 14.30 8.58
CA THR A 130 1.75 13.42 7.91
C THR A 130 0.54 13.15 8.81
N ASP A 131 0.76 12.87 10.09
CA ASP A 131 -0.31 12.68 11.08
C ASP A 131 -1.19 13.93 11.23
N GLN A 132 -0.59 15.13 11.27
CA GLN A 132 -1.35 16.37 11.39
C GLN A 132 -2.16 16.70 10.14
N ILE A 133 -1.61 16.44 8.95
CA ILE A 133 -2.36 16.57 7.70
C ILE A 133 -3.53 15.59 7.73
N LEU A 134 -3.29 14.30 8.00
CA LEU A 134 -4.33 13.28 8.06
C LEU A 134 -5.47 13.68 8.99
N SER A 135 -5.14 14.07 10.23
CA SER A 135 -6.14 14.50 11.22
C SER A 135 -6.95 15.73 10.76
N THR A 136 -6.28 16.69 10.11
CA THR A 136 -6.95 17.86 9.52
C THR A 136 -7.96 17.43 8.46
N LEU A 137 -7.57 16.52 7.56
CA LEU A 137 -8.41 16.04 6.47
C LEU A 137 -9.57 15.18 6.98
N GLU A 138 -9.32 14.26 7.91
CA GLU A 138 -10.37 13.41 8.52
C GLU A 138 -11.42 14.23 9.28
N SER A 139 -11.06 15.39 9.81
CA SER A 139 -12.01 16.30 10.46
C SER A 139 -12.92 17.04 9.47
N ALA A 140 -12.47 17.22 8.22
CA ALA A 140 -13.05 18.15 7.26
C ALA A 140 -13.65 17.49 6.00
N LEU A 141 -13.23 16.26 5.70
CA LEU A 141 -13.56 15.53 4.48
C LEU A 141 -14.03 14.11 4.82
N CYS A 142 -14.77 13.48 3.91
CA CYS A 142 -15.25 12.12 4.05
C CYS A 142 -14.24 11.12 3.50
N ILE A 143 -13.47 10.51 4.39
CA ILE A 143 -12.41 9.57 4.09
C ILE A 143 -12.81 8.21 4.66
N ASP A 144 -12.62 7.16 3.87
CA ASP A 144 -12.59 5.80 4.42
C ASP A 144 -11.23 5.61 5.11
N GLU A 145 -11.22 5.64 6.44
CA GLU A 145 -10.01 5.52 7.26
C GLU A 145 -9.37 4.14 7.11
N THR A 146 -10.08 3.16 6.55
CA THR A 146 -9.52 1.85 6.20
C THR A 146 -8.81 1.86 4.83
N GLN A 147 -8.81 2.99 4.12
CA GLN A 147 -8.26 3.16 2.77
C GLN A 147 -7.36 4.40 2.65
N VAL A 148 -6.43 4.53 3.61
CA VAL A 148 -5.35 5.53 3.59
C VAL A 148 -4.07 4.90 3.03
N TYR A 149 -3.46 5.54 2.04
CA TYR A 149 -2.30 5.05 1.31
C TYR A 149 -1.19 6.08 1.28
N SER A 150 0.05 5.61 1.13
CA SER A 150 1.19 6.48 0.80
C SER A 150 1.99 5.92 -0.36
N MET A 151 2.56 6.83 -1.16
CA MET A 151 3.47 6.48 -2.23
C MET A 151 4.52 7.57 -2.43
N GLY A 152 5.65 7.19 -3.02
CA GLY A 152 6.67 8.15 -3.40
C GLY A 152 7.85 7.50 -4.07
N TRP A 153 8.71 8.34 -4.64
CA TRP A 153 9.93 7.90 -5.33
C TRP A 153 11.19 8.36 -4.60
N SER A 154 12.22 7.50 -4.61
CA SER A 154 13.53 7.78 -4.02
C SER A 154 13.42 8.11 -2.53
N TYR A 155 13.76 9.34 -2.14
CA TYR A 155 13.58 9.80 -0.76
C TYR A 155 12.09 9.81 -0.34
N GLY A 156 11.16 10.10 -1.24
CA GLY A 156 9.73 10.02 -0.96
C GLY A 156 9.23 8.58 -0.82
N GLY A 157 9.85 7.64 -1.55
CA GLY A 157 9.63 6.21 -1.34
C GLY A 157 10.14 5.75 0.03
N SER A 158 11.29 6.29 0.44
CA SER A 158 11.86 6.07 1.77
C SER A 158 10.98 6.66 2.89
N MET A 159 10.31 7.79 2.65
CA MET A 159 9.32 8.36 3.56
C MET A 159 8.07 7.48 3.67
N SER A 160 7.57 6.95 2.54
CA SER A 160 6.44 6.00 2.54
C SER A 160 6.77 4.71 3.30
N TYR A 161 8.00 4.22 3.17
CA TYR A 161 8.53 3.12 3.98
C TYR A 161 8.52 3.44 5.49
N ALA A 162 9.04 4.61 5.87
CA ALA A 162 9.05 5.06 7.27
C ALA A 162 7.64 5.16 7.87
N LEU A 163 6.66 5.63 7.08
CA LEU A 163 5.26 5.71 7.48
C LEU A 163 4.64 4.33 7.74
N ALA A 164 4.89 3.35 6.86
CA ALA A 164 4.42 1.98 7.08
C ALA A 164 4.97 1.39 8.38
N CYS A 165 6.24 1.63 8.69
CA CYS A 165 6.84 1.17 9.95
C CYS A 165 6.26 1.88 11.18
N ALA A 166 6.11 3.21 11.10
CA ALA A 166 5.72 4.02 12.26
C ALA A 166 4.21 4.03 12.52
N ARG A 167 3.39 3.79 11.50
CA ARG A 167 1.92 3.88 11.51
C ARG A 167 1.26 2.70 10.79
N PRO A 168 1.58 1.45 11.17
CA PRO A 168 1.08 0.26 10.46
C PRO A 168 -0.44 0.09 10.53
N ASN A 169 -1.10 0.69 11.53
CA ASN A 169 -2.56 0.67 11.66
C ASN A 169 -3.27 1.82 10.94
N VAL A 170 -2.52 2.77 10.38
CA VAL A 170 -3.08 3.93 9.65
C VAL A 170 -3.06 3.67 8.16
N PHE A 171 -1.92 3.25 7.62
CA PHE A 171 -1.77 3.03 6.18
C PHE A 171 -2.24 1.63 5.80
N ARG A 172 -3.28 1.55 4.98
CA ARG A 172 -3.77 0.29 4.42
C ARG A 172 -2.73 -0.37 3.53
N ALA A 173 -2.05 0.43 2.71
CA ALA A 173 -0.96 0.00 1.86
C ALA A 173 0.01 1.14 1.54
N VAL A 174 1.25 0.79 1.18
CA VAL A 174 2.25 1.76 0.69
C VAL A 174 2.87 1.31 -0.63
N ALA A 175 3.24 2.26 -1.48
CA ALA A 175 3.93 2.03 -2.74
C ALA A 175 5.28 2.76 -2.79
N VAL A 176 6.37 1.99 -2.76
CA VAL A 176 7.74 2.49 -2.69
C VAL A 176 8.42 2.34 -4.05
N MET A 177 8.68 3.47 -4.72
CA MET A 177 9.42 3.49 -5.97
C MET A 177 10.89 3.78 -5.71
N SER A 178 11.76 2.82 -5.96
CA SER A 178 13.22 2.92 -5.82
C SER A 178 13.68 3.54 -4.50
N GLY A 179 13.08 3.10 -3.39
CA GLY A 179 13.35 3.62 -2.04
C GLY A 179 14.38 2.82 -1.25
N ALA A 180 14.80 3.35 -0.11
CA ALA A 180 15.68 2.68 0.86
C ALA A 180 15.29 3.11 2.30
N ASN A 181 15.98 2.58 3.32
CA ASN A 181 15.79 3.05 4.70
C ASN A 181 16.56 4.37 4.94
N LEU A 182 16.05 5.49 4.41
CA LEU A 182 16.65 6.83 4.56
C LEU A 182 15.94 7.69 5.62
N SER A 183 14.61 7.61 5.69
CA SER A 183 13.76 8.40 6.59
C SER A 183 13.52 7.73 7.95
N GLY A 184 14.18 6.61 8.19
CA GLY A 184 14.13 5.87 9.44
C GLY A 184 13.01 4.84 9.51
N CYS A 185 13.41 3.65 9.94
CA CYS A 185 12.54 2.59 10.42
C CYS A 185 13.42 1.72 11.32
N ASN A 186 13.05 1.59 12.59
CA ASN A 186 13.51 0.48 13.43
C ASN A 186 12.61 -0.70 13.08
N PRO A 187 13.14 -1.91 12.86
CA PRO A 187 12.52 -2.93 12.03
C PRO A 187 11.03 -3.00 12.30
N GLY A 188 10.24 -2.87 11.22
CA GLY A 188 8.81 -3.05 11.28
C GLY A 188 8.48 -4.35 12.02
N THR A 189 7.36 -4.35 12.73
CA THR A 189 6.88 -5.52 13.49
C THR A 189 5.42 -5.81 13.22
N HIS A 190 4.81 -5.06 12.30
CA HIS A 190 3.39 -5.09 12.03
C HIS A 190 3.16 -5.11 10.51
N PRO A 191 2.18 -5.90 10.06
CA PRO A 191 1.96 -6.10 8.63
C PRO A 191 1.32 -4.87 7.99
N VAL A 192 1.77 -4.52 6.78
CA VAL A 192 1.21 -3.46 5.93
C VAL A 192 1.31 -3.92 4.49
N ALA A 193 0.23 -3.79 3.70
CA ALA A 193 0.30 -4.17 2.29
C ALA A 193 1.38 -3.33 1.57
N TYR A 194 2.31 -4.00 0.90
CA TYR A 194 3.53 -3.39 0.41
C TYR A 194 3.73 -3.60 -1.09
N TYR A 195 3.80 -2.49 -1.82
CA TYR A 195 4.26 -2.45 -3.20
C TYR A 195 5.67 -1.87 -3.24
N ALA A 196 6.56 -2.51 -3.98
CA ALA A 196 7.84 -1.90 -4.32
C ALA A 196 8.28 -2.20 -5.75
N GLN A 197 8.87 -1.20 -6.37
CA GLN A 197 9.58 -1.31 -7.65
C GLN A 197 10.99 -0.76 -7.52
N HIS A 198 11.94 -1.28 -8.29
CA HIS A 198 13.33 -0.84 -8.21
C HIS A 198 14.11 -1.14 -9.49
N GLY A 199 14.93 -0.19 -9.94
CA GLY A 199 15.79 -0.39 -11.11
C GLY A 199 16.97 -1.30 -10.80
N VAL A 200 17.22 -2.31 -11.62
CA VAL A 200 18.35 -3.23 -11.45
C VAL A 200 19.72 -2.57 -11.67
N SER A 201 19.75 -1.43 -12.38
CA SER A 201 20.95 -0.62 -12.63
C SER A 201 20.94 0.72 -11.90
N ASP A 202 20.15 0.82 -10.83
CA ASP A 202 20.10 1.99 -9.96
C ASP A 202 21.46 2.24 -9.29
N ASN A 203 22.13 3.32 -9.71
CA ASN A 203 23.44 3.73 -9.19
C ASN A 203 23.33 4.80 -8.09
N VAL A 204 22.12 5.21 -7.71
CA VAL A 204 21.87 6.19 -6.63
C VAL A 204 21.53 5.46 -5.34
N LEU A 205 20.52 4.58 -5.41
CA LEU A 205 20.13 3.68 -4.35
C LEU A 205 20.21 2.25 -4.90
N PRO A 206 21.36 1.57 -4.79
CA PRO A 206 21.53 0.22 -5.33
C PRO A 206 20.40 -0.71 -4.92
N ILE A 207 19.90 -1.54 -5.84
CA ILE A 207 18.74 -2.41 -5.64
C ILE A 207 18.82 -3.28 -4.37
N ALA A 208 20.03 -3.60 -3.89
CA ALA A 208 20.24 -4.28 -2.62
C ALA A 208 19.58 -3.55 -1.42
N LEU A 209 19.52 -2.22 -1.43
CA LEU A 209 18.83 -1.42 -0.42
C LEU A 209 17.31 -1.59 -0.52
N GLY A 210 16.76 -1.59 -1.74
CA GLY A 210 15.35 -1.87 -2.00
C GLY A 210 14.93 -3.28 -1.57
N ARG A 211 15.77 -4.28 -1.88
CA ARG A 211 15.60 -5.66 -1.40
C ARG A 211 15.57 -5.72 0.14
N GLY A 212 16.45 -4.97 0.80
CA GLY A 212 16.49 -4.90 2.26
C GLY A 212 15.17 -4.43 2.89
N ILE A 213 14.57 -3.36 2.35
CA ILE A 213 13.27 -2.87 2.86
C ILE A 213 12.10 -3.76 2.45
N ARG A 214 12.14 -4.39 1.27
CA ARG A 214 11.18 -5.43 0.85
C ARG A 214 11.19 -6.59 1.85
N ASP A 215 12.37 -7.07 2.24
CA ASP A 215 12.52 -8.24 3.12
C ASP A 215 11.93 -8.00 4.51
N THR A 216 11.91 -6.74 4.98
CA THR A 216 11.14 -6.34 6.17
C THR A 216 9.66 -6.70 6.01
N PHE A 217 9.01 -6.33 4.92
CA PHE A 217 7.58 -6.63 4.71
C PHE A 217 7.32 -8.09 4.37
N VAL A 218 8.24 -8.78 3.68
CA VAL A 218 8.12 -10.24 3.48
C VAL A 218 8.03 -10.93 4.84
N LYS A 219 8.87 -10.53 5.79
CA LYS A 219 8.85 -11.03 7.17
C LYS A 219 7.59 -10.58 7.92
N ASP A 220 7.32 -9.28 7.97
CA ASP A 220 6.26 -8.70 8.82
C ASP A 220 4.86 -9.09 8.35
N ASN A 221 4.67 -9.23 7.04
CA ASN A 221 3.42 -9.69 6.46
C ASN A 221 3.27 -11.21 6.51
N GLY A 222 4.26 -11.95 7.03
CA GLY A 222 4.23 -13.40 7.15
C GLY A 222 4.32 -14.15 5.82
N CYS A 223 4.87 -13.51 4.78
CA CYS A 223 5.00 -14.12 3.46
C CYS A 223 6.02 -15.28 3.47
N THR A 224 5.85 -16.21 2.55
CA THR A 224 6.86 -17.24 2.29
C THR A 224 8.11 -16.58 1.69
N PRO A 225 9.32 -16.81 2.24
CA PRO A 225 10.55 -16.34 1.60
C PRO A 225 10.69 -16.92 0.19
N GLN A 226 10.99 -16.05 -0.78
CA GLN A 226 11.14 -16.41 -2.19
C GLN A 226 12.37 -15.69 -2.77
N ASN A 227 12.88 -16.21 -3.89
CA ASN A 227 13.91 -15.56 -4.70
C ASN A 227 13.25 -15.02 -5.97
N PRO A 228 12.61 -13.83 -5.93
CA PRO A 228 11.95 -13.28 -7.10
C PRO A 228 12.97 -13.04 -8.23
N PRO A 229 12.66 -13.43 -9.47
CA PRO A 229 13.52 -13.13 -10.61
C PRO A 229 13.57 -11.62 -10.85
N GLU A 230 14.72 -11.15 -11.34
CA GLU A 230 14.91 -9.78 -11.78
C GLU A 230 15.23 -9.75 -13.29
N PRO A 231 14.81 -8.71 -14.02
CA PRO A 231 15.10 -8.60 -15.44
C PRO A 231 16.61 -8.47 -15.67
N ALA A 232 17.09 -9.06 -16.77
CA ALA A 232 18.47 -8.90 -17.20
C ALA A 232 18.70 -7.47 -17.71
N ALA A 233 19.92 -6.96 -17.50
CA ALA A 233 20.34 -5.67 -18.05
C ALA A 233 20.21 -5.67 -19.59
N GLY A 234 19.54 -4.65 -20.13
CA GLY A 234 19.25 -4.52 -21.57
C GLY A 234 18.04 -5.31 -22.07
N SER A 235 17.28 -5.97 -21.19
CA SER A 235 16.02 -6.64 -21.57
C SER A 235 14.89 -5.66 -21.90
N GLY A 236 14.93 -4.44 -21.36
CA GLY A 236 13.88 -3.43 -21.47
C GLY A 236 12.55 -3.88 -20.89
N ARG A 237 12.57 -4.71 -19.84
CA ARG A 237 11.37 -5.27 -19.20
C ARG A 237 11.37 -5.05 -17.70
N HIS A 238 10.18 -5.07 -17.12
CA HIS A 238 9.98 -5.33 -15.70
C HIS A 238 9.54 -6.76 -15.46
N ILE A 239 9.73 -7.24 -14.23
CA ILE A 239 9.16 -8.50 -13.76
C ILE A 239 8.40 -8.23 -12.47
N LYS A 240 7.12 -8.56 -12.44
CA LYS A 240 6.29 -8.48 -11.22
C LYS A 240 6.31 -9.84 -10.51
N THR A 241 6.66 -9.84 -9.23
CA THR A 241 6.46 -10.98 -8.33
C THR A 241 5.48 -10.60 -7.23
N GLU A 242 4.43 -11.42 -7.07
CA GLU A 242 3.54 -11.37 -5.92
C GLU A 242 3.96 -12.47 -4.95
N TYR A 243 4.37 -12.10 -3.74
CA TYR A 243 4.80 -13.07 -2.74
C TYR A 243 3.64 -13.94 -2.28
N SER A 244 3.89 -15.24 -2.15
CA SER A 244 2.90 -16.20 -1.66
C SER A 244 2.90 -16.30 -0.15
N GLY A 245 1.81 -16.81 0.42
CA GLY A 245 1.73 -17.16 1.84
C GLY A 245 1.68 -15.98 2.79
N CYS A 246 1.55 -14.75 2.28
CA CYS A 246 1.35 -13.57 3.12
C CYS A 246 0.06 -13.68 3.92
N SER A 247 0.04 -13.05 5.09
CA SER A 247 -1.16 -12.90 5.92
C SER A 247 -2.28 -12.19 5.13
N SER A 248 -3.52 -12.58 5.43
CA SER A 248 -4.71 -12.06 4.75
C SER A 248 -4.74 -10.53 4.79
N GLY A 249 -4.85 -9.91 3.61
CA GLY A 249 -4.92 -8.46 3.46
C GLY A 249 -3.56 -7.75 3.46
N HIS A 250 -2.43 -8.44 3.53
CA HIS A 250 -1.10 -7.82 3.53
C HIS A 250 -0.21 -8.37 2.40
N PRO A 251 -0.63 -8.24 1.12
CA PRO A 251 0.19 -8.69 -0.01
C PRO A 251 1.51 -7.93 -0.07
N VAL A 252 2.53 -8.58 -0.64
CA VAL A 252 3.81 -7.97 -0.98
C VAL A 252 4.05 -8.14 -2.48
N TRP A 253 4.14 -7.02 -3.21
CA TRP A 253 4.50 -6.97 -4.62
C TRP A 253 5.92 -6.42 -4.78
N TRP A 254 6.76 -7.13 -5.54
CA TRP A 254 8.12 -6.73 -5.89
C TRP A 254 8.26 -6.67 -7.41
N ILE A 255 8.56 -5.48 -7.93
CA ILE A 255 8.59 -5.18 -9.37
C ILE A 255 9.95 -4.57 -9.78
N PRO A 256 11.01 -5.39 -9.84
CA PRO A 256 12.28 -4.98 -10.41
C PRO A 256 12.13 -4.70 -11.90
N PHE A 257 12.83 -3.67 -12.40
CA PHE A 257 12.81 -3.28 -13.80
C PHE A 257 14.22 -3.05 -14.36
N ASP A 258 14.38 -3.33 -15.65
CA ASP A 258 15.61 -3.02 -16.37
C ASP A 258 15.71 -1.51 -16.61
N GLY A 259 16.32 -0.81 -15.66
CA GLY A 259 16.47 0.63 -15.73
C GLY A 259 17.28 1.20 -14.56
N PRO A 260 17.54 2.52 -14.61
CA PRO A 260 18.32 3.24 -13.62
C PRO A 260 17.43 3.69 -12.44
N HIS A 261 17.88 4.70 -11.69
CA HIS A 261 17.09 5.36 -10.65
C HIS A 261 15.99 6.24 -11.27
N GLU A 262 14.79 5.70 -11.46
CA GLU A 262 13.66 6.44 -12.05
C GLU A 262 12.29 6.02 -11.46
N PRO A 263 11.27 6.91 -11.47
CA PRO A 263 9.93 6.59 -10.97
C PRO A 263 9.02 5.93 -12.01
N LEU A 264 9.12 6.36 -13.27
CA LEU A 264 8.15 6.06 -14.32
C LEU A 264 8.80 5.20 -15.43
N ALA A 265 9.31 4.04 -15.03
CA ALA A 265 9.92 3.08 -15.94
C ALA A 265 8.93 2.63 -17.02
N THR A 266 9.45 2.41 -18.23
CA THR A 266 8.66 2.05 -19.41
C THR A 266 9.33 0.87 -20.11
N ASP A 267 8.55 -0.16 -20.41
CA ASP A 267 9.04 -1.33 -21.14
C ASP A 267 9.41 -0.96 -22.60
N ALA A 268 10.38 -1.67 -23.16
CA ALA A 268 10.77 -1.52 -24.55
C ALA A 268 9.57 -1.70 -25.49
N GLY A 269 9.33 -0.68 -26.31
CA GLY A 269 8.21 -0.63 -27.27
C GLY A 269 6.89 -0.12 -26.68
N ALA A 270 6.80 0.16 -25.39
CA ALA A 270 5.63 0.80 -24.79
C ALA A 270 5.68 2.33 -24.96
N SER A 271 4.52 2.96 -25.09
CA SER A 271 4.38 4.42 -25.22
C SER A 271 4.21 5.15 -23.88
N SER A 272 4.04 4.40 -22.79
CA SER A 272 3.75 4.94 -21.46
C SER A 272 4.25 4.00 -20.37
N SER A 273 4.56 4.58 -19.21
CA SER A 273 4.98 3.82 -18.02
C SER A 273 3.88 2.90 -17.51
N TRP A 274 4.28 1.72 -17.03
CA TRP A 274 3.41 0.77 -16.34
C TRP A 274 3.22 1.12 -14.85
N THR A 275 4.10 1.96 -14.27
CA THR A 275 4.10 2.30 -12.84
C THR A 275 2.73 2.76 -12.33
N PRO A 276 2.04 3.73 -12.95
CA PRO A 276 0.80 4.27 -12.37
C PRO A 276 -0.31 3.22 -12.35
N GLY A 277 -0.39 2.40 -13.40
CA GLY A 277 -1.33 1.29 -13.51
C GLY A 277 -1.10 0.23 -12.43
N GLN A 278 0.16 -0.16 -12.21
CA GLN A 278 0.52 -1.15 -11.19
C GLN A 278 0.24 -0.65 -9.76
N ILE A 279 0.53 0.63 -9.46
CA ILE A 279 0.21 1.23 -8.16
C ILE A 279 -1.30 1.29 -7.95
N TRP A 280 -2.06 1.73 -8.95
CA TRP A 280 -3.52 1.82 -8.84
C TRP A 280 -4.17 0.44 -8.71
N GLU A 281 -3.71 -0.55 -9.48
CA GLU A 281 -4.13 -1.95 -9.35
C GLU A 281 -3.87 -2.45 -7.92
N PHE A 282 -2.69 -2.15 -7.37
CA PHE A 282 -2.32 -2.55 -6.03
C PHE A 282 -3.24 -1.96 -4.96
N PHE A 283 -3.48 -0.64 -4.99
CA PHE A 283 -4.34 0.05 -4.02
C PHE A 283 -5.83 -0.30 -4.17
N SER A 284 -6.25 -0.73 -5.36
CA SER A 284 -7.65 -1.10 -5.65
C SER A 284 -8.04 -2.50 -5.16
N GLN A 285 -7.11 -3.28 -4.60
CA GLN A 285 -7.40 -4.59 -3.99
C GLN A 285 -8.21 -4.49 -2.67
N PHE A 286 -8.33 -3.29 -2.12
CA PHE A 286 -8.92 -3.01 -0.80
C PHE A 286 -10.15 -2.12 -0.90
#